data_AF-A0A6A5W1G5-F1
#
_entry.id   AF-A0A6A5W1G5-F1
#
_cell.length_a   1.000
_cell.length_b   1.000
_cell.length_c   1.000
_cell.angle_alpha   90.00
_cell.angle_beta   90.00
_cell.angle_gamma   90.00
#
_symmetry.space_group_name_H-M   'P 1'
#
loop_
_entity.id
_entity.type
_entity.pdbx_description
1 polymer ?
#
loop_
_entity_poly.entity_id
_entity_poly.type
_entity_poly.pdbx_seq_one_letter_code
_entity_poly.pdbx_strand_id
1 'polypeptide(L)'
;MKRPADHAIETDLWYTYRSGSSRAPGMCELAGEAVRYGSWFYSDEKLELSYQAIDAVLSYIQNVSGYIGAYPIAPANEAVESKDPGTFGTPCTLSEKAADWLLKYYLDVIERAGAASQLPTSAKVVIGIHHYYFAGRKRDSSNIIPAMVEDAKESQKSGKSPIIIGEWSIESEPKNNLNKGGQAL
;
A
#
# COMPACT_ATOMS: atom_id res chain seq x y z
N MET A 1 12.51 -23.69 12.10
CA MET A 1 11.85 -22.45 12.56
C MET A 1 10.85 -22.06 11.48
N LYS A 2 9.55 -22.09 11.76
CA LYS A 2 8.49 -21.71 10.80
C LYS A 2 8.49 -20.18 10.65
N ARG A 3 8.36 -19.67 9.41
CA ARG A 3 8.45 -18.24 9.11
C ARG A 3 7.12 -17.53 9.42
N PRO A 4 7.11 -16.21 9.69
CA PRO A 4 5.90 -15.45 10.02
C PRO A 4 4.71 -15.60 9.06
N ALA A 5 4.98 -15.95 7.79
CA ALA A 5 3.96 -16.18 6.75
C ALA A 5 2.94 -17.30 7.08
N ASP A 6 3.21 -18.16 8.07
CA ASP A 6 2.27 -19.20 8.51
C ASP A 6 1.16 -18.68 9.46
N HIS A 7 1.21 -17.41 9.90
CA HIS A 7 0.34 -16.91 10.99
C HIS A 7 -0.37 -15.55 10.77
N ALA A 8 -0.04 -14.76 9.74
CA ALA A 8 -0.80 -13.57 9.34
C ALA A 8 -0.42 -13.17 7.91
N ILE A 9 -1.39 -12.85 7.05
CA ILE A 9 -1.13 -12.60 5.61
C ILE A 9 -1.88 -11.34 5.15
N GLU A 10 -1.25 -10.20 5.38
CA GLU A 10 -1.24 -9.12 4.41
C GLU A 10 0.20 -9.08 3.90
N THR A 11 0.41 -9.41 2.63
CA THR A 11 1.71 -9.25 1.99
C THR A 11 1.69 -7.95 1.21
N ASP A 12 2.05 -6.87 1.88
CA ASP A 12 2.58 -5.71 1.18
C ASP A 12 3.90 -6.12 0.55
N LEU A 13 3.99 -5.98 -0.77
CA LEU A 13 5.25 -6.25 -1.47
C LEU A 13 6.23 -5.10 -1.22
N TRP A 14 6.89 -5.13 -0.07
CA TRP A 14 8.06 -4.35 0.23
C TRP A 14 9.30 -5.06 -0.31
N TYR A 15 9.74 -4.73 -1.53
CA TYR A 15 11.02 -5.22 -2.01
C TYR A 15 12.18 -4.43 -1.36
N THR A 16 12.65 -4.84 -0.19
CA THR A 16 13.98 -4.43 0.30
C THR A 16 15.00 -5.52 -0.03
N TYR A 17 15.62 -5.41 -1.20
CA TYR A 17 16.76 -6.26 -1.55
C TYR A 17 17.99 -5.84 -0.71
N ARG A 18 18.43 -6.69 0.22
CA ARG A 18 19.75 -6.62 0.86
C ARG A 18 20.60 -7.83 0.43
N SER A 19 21.37 -7.67 -0.64
CA SER A 19 22.84 -7.67 -0.63
C SER A 19 23.39 -7.71 -2.06
N GLY A 20 24.28 -6.77 -2.40
CA GLY A 20 25.06 -6.79 -3.64
C GLY A 20 24.40 -6.07 -4.84
N SER A 21 24.89 -4.86 -5.14
CA SER A 21 24.90 -4.16 -6.45
C SER A 21 23.64 -4.00 -7.32
N SER A 22 22.43 -4.39 -6.93
CA SER A 22 21.21 -4.07 -7.69
C SER A 22 20.03 -3.82 -6.75
N ARG A 23 19.55 -2.58 -6.69
CA ARG A 23 18.39 -2.15 -5.88
C ARG A 23 17.11 -2.31 -6.71
N ALA A 24 16.06 -2.85 -6.11
CA ALA A 24 14.74 -2.99 -6.75
C ALA A 24 13.98 -1.65 -6.67
N PRO A 25 13.27 -1.22 -7.72
CA PRO A 25 12.77 0.15 -7.84
C PRO A 25 11.56 0.45 -6.94
N GLY A 26 11.55 1.59 -6.27
CA GLY A 26 10.50 2.00 -5.35
C GLY A 26 9.41 2.84 -6.00
N MET A 27 8.17 2.53 -5.65
CA MET A 27 6.97 3.26 -6.10
C MET A 27 6.63 4.45 -5.20
N CYS A 28 7.14 4.45 -3.96
CA CYS A 28 7.01 5.52 -2.97
C CYS A 28 8.40 6.05 -2.60
N GLU A 29 8.60 7.36 -2.67
CA GLU A 29 9.88 7.99 -2.33
C GLU A 29 10.25 7.91 -0.84
N LEU A 30 9.32 7.55 0.05
CA LEU A 30 9.56 7.55 1.50
C LEU A 30 9.77 6.13 2.05
N ALA A 31 9.09 5.13 1.49
CA ALA A 31 9.16 3.76 1.97
C ALA A 31 9.39 2.70 0.86
N GLY A 32 9.26 3.05 -0.43
CA GLY A 32 9.16 2.08 -1.52
C GLY A 32 10.47 1.44 -2.01
N GLU A 33 11.63 2.06 -1.79
CA GLU A 33 12.97 1.50 -2.12
C GLU A 33 14.05 2.22 -1.33
N ALA A 34 14.10 3.55 -1.49
CA ALA A 34 15.07 4.46 -0.89
C ALA A 34 14.47 5.86 -0.81
N VAL A 35 14.82 6.59 0.25
CA VAL A 35 14.38 7.98 0.46
C VAL A 35 14.75 8.85 -0.75
N ARG A 36 13.76 9.48 -1.40
CA ARG A 36 13.88 10.39 -2.59
C ARG A 36 14.19 9.73 -3.94
N TYR A 37 13.73 8.50 -4.17
CA TYR A 37 13.88 7.81 -5.46
C TYR A 37 12.52 7.48 -6.10
N GLY A 38 11.81 8.46 -6.67
CA GLY A 38 10.55 8.29 -7.43
C GLY A 38 10.77 7.83 -8.87
N SER A 39 11.78 7.01 -9.10
CA SER A 39 12.33 6.74 -10.42
C SER A 39 11.59 5.62 -11.18
N TRP A 40 10.56 5.04 -10.58
CA TRP A 40 9.72 3.98 -11.14
C TRP A 40 8.75 4.48 -12.21
N PHE A 41 8.16 5.66 -12.02
CA PHE A 41 7.21 6.22 -12.99
C PHE A 41 7.88 6.43 -14.35
N TYR A 42 7.16 6.03 -15.40
CA TYR A 42 7.56 6.20 -16.80
C TYR A 42 8.86 5.46 -17.20
N SER A 43 9.23 4.41 -16.46
CA SER A 43 10.36 3.54 -16.80
C SER A 43 9.87 2.15 -17.17
N ASP A 44 9.93 1.80 -18.46
CA ASP A 44 9.54 0.47 -18.94
C ASP A 44 10.40 -0.64 -18.32
N GLU A 45 11.69 -0.39 -18.12
CA GLU A 45 12.60 -1.33 -17.44
C GLU A 45 12.13 -1.66 -16.03
N LYS A 46 11.72 -0.66 -15.24
CA LYS A 46 11.28 -0.86 -13.85
C LYS A 46 9.88 -1.43 -13.78
N LEU A 47 9.04 -1.09 -14.73
CA LEU A 47 7.73 -1.70 -14.90
C LEU A 47 7.87 -3.21 -15.17
N GLU A 48 8.76 -3.59 -16.08
CA GLU A 48 9.04 -4.99 -16.39
C GLU A 48 9.61 -5.75 -15.20
N LEU A 49 10.56 -5.16 -14.46
CA LEU A 49 11.07 -5.74 -13.21
C LEU A 49 9.95 -5.94 -12.17
N SER A 50 8.97 -5.03 -12.12
CA SER A 50 7.82 -5.16 -11.22
C SER A 50 6.93 -6.33 -11.62
N TYR A 51 6.71 -6.55 -12.92
CA TYR A 51 5.99 -7.73 -13.40
C TYR A 51 6.71 -9.04 -13.09
N GLN A 52 8.03 -9.08 -13.23
CA GLN A 52 8.82 -10.26 -12.85
C GLN A 52 8.69 -10.58 -11.35
N ALA A 53 8.65 -9.55 -10.50
CA ALA A 53 8.41 -9.74 -9.07
C ALA A 53 7.01 -10.32 -8.79
N ILE A 54 5.98 -9.80 -9.47
CA ILE A 54 4.61 -10.31 -9.35
C ILE A 54 4.49 -11.75 -9.82
N ASP A 55 5.08 -12.10 -10.97
CA ASP A 55 5.06 -13.46 -11.51
C ASP A 55 5.75 -14.44 -10.54
N ALA A 56 6.85 -14.04 -9.90
CA ALA A 56 7.53 -14.86 -8.90
C ALA A 56 6.66 -15.12 -7.66
N VAL A 57 5.94 -14.10 -7.17
CA VAL A 57 5.01 -14.22 -6.03
C VAL A 57 3.84 -15.13 -6.38
N LEU A 58 3.21 -14.93 -7.54
CA LEU A 58 2.11 -15.77 -8.03
C LEU A 58 2.56 -17.23 -8.17
N SER A 59 3.76 -17.46 -8.72
CA SER A 59 4.33 -18.80 -8.85
C SER A 59 4.53 -19.48 -7.50
N TYR A 60 5.02 -18.76 -6.48
CA TYR A 60 5.11 -19.31 -5.12
C TYR A 60 3.72 -19.67 -4.56
N ILE A 61 2.75 -18.76 -4.66
CA ILE A 61 1.39 -18.98 -4.16
C ILE A 61 0.78 -20.23 -4.80
N GLN A 62 0.89 -20.39 -6.11
CA GLN A 62 0.30 -21.50 -6.85
C GLN A 62 1.00 -22.83 -6.62
N ASN A 63 2.33 -22.82 -6.65
CA ASN A 63 3.11 -24.05 -6.78
C ASN A 63 3.73 -24.52 -5.47
N VAL A 64 3.82 -23.65 -4.46
CA VAL A 64 4.58 -23.92 -3.23
C VAL A 64 3.76 -23.72 -1.96
N SER A 65 2.89 -22.71 -1.90
CA SER A 65 2.26 -22.31 -0.63
C SER A 65 1.35 -23.38 -0.01
N GLY A 66 0.65 -24.16 -0.84
CA GLY A 66 -0.44 -25.04 -0.40
C GLY A 66 -1.74 -24.31 -0.03
N TYR A 67 -1.79 -22.97 -0.14
CA TYR A 67 -2.91 -22.12 0.31
C TYR A 67 -3.26 -21.03 -0.72
N ILE A 68 -3.59 -21.41 -1.96
CA ILE A 68 -3.80 -20.48 -3.10
C ILE A 68 -4.82 -19.36 -2.82
N GLY A 69 -5.81 -19.60 -1.94
CA GLY A 69 -6.85 -18.62 -1.58
C GLY A 69 -6.57 -17.76 -0.34
N ALA A 70 -5.40 -17.88 0.29
CA ALA A 70 -5.10 -17.22 1.56
C ALA A 70 -4.29 -15.92 1.42
N TYR A 71 -3.94 -15.51 0.19
CA TYR A 71 -3.03 -14.41 -0.08
C TYR A 71 -3.74 -13.27 -0.84
N PRO A 72 -4.10 -12.16 -0.17
CA PRO A 72 -4.28 -10.90 -0.88
C PRO A 72 -2.93 -10.42 -1.40
N ILE A 73 -2.90 -9.85 -2.61
CA ILE A 73 -1.70 -9.28 -3.21
C ILE A 73 -1.91 -7.78 -3.32
N ALA A 74 -1.08 -7.01 -2.62
CA ALA A 74 -0.96 -5.55 -2.76
C ALA A 74 0.29 -5.24 -3.60
N PRO A 75 0.16 -5.02 -4.93
CA PRO A 75 1.30 -4.99 -5.84
C PRO A 75 2.07 -3.66 -5.84
N ALA A 76 1.58 -2.66 -5.11
CA ALA A 76 2.21 -1.36 -4.90
C ALA A 76 1.76 -0.79 -3.55
N ASN A 77 2.60 0.04 -2.92
CA ASN A 77 2.23 0.79 -1.72
C ASN A 77 2.46 2.30 -1.92
N GLU A 78 1.48 3.12 -1.52
CA GLU A 78 1.53 4.59 -1.46
C GLU A 78 2.31 5.26 -2.62
N ALA A 79 1.94 4.94 -3.86
CA ALA A 79 2.65 5.44 -5.04
C ALA A 79 2.67 6.98 -5.08
N VAL A 80 3.87 7.57 -5.21
CA VAL A 80 4.09 9.03 -5.12
C VAL A 80 4.95 9.50 -6.27
N GLU A 81 4.38 10.34 -7.14
CA GLU A 81 5.11 11.01 -8.23
C GLU A 81 5.57 12.41 -7.83
N SER A 82 4.78 13.09 -6.99
CA SER A 82 5.10 14.44 -6.54
C SER A 82 6.41 14.48 -5.75
N LYS A 83 7.26 15.46 -6.09
CA LYS A 83 8.52 15.74 -5.37
C LYS A 83 8.32 16.67 -4.17
N ASP A 84 7.12 17.23 -4.01
CA ASP A 84 6.78 18.06 -2.87
C ASP A 84 6.29 17.16 -1.72
N PRO A 85 7.07 17.00 -0.64
CA PRO A 85 6.66 16.18 0.50
C PRO A 85 5.39 16.69 1.18
N GLY A 86 5.02 17.97 1.01
CA GLY A 86 3.77 18.53 1.53
C GLY A 86 2.52 17.98 0.86
N THR A 87 2.66 17.30 -0.28
CA THR A 87 1.54 16.67 -0.98
C THR A 87 1.27 15.23 -0.56
N PHE A 88 2.17 14.62 0.21
CA PHE A 88 2.03 13.24 0.67
C PHE A 88 0.77 13.04 1.52
N GLY A 89 0.06 11.94 1.32
CA GLY A 89 -1.23 11.70 1.98
C GLY A 89 -2.39 12.55 1.43
N THR A 90 -2.20 13.26 0.32
CA THR A 90 -3.25 14.03 -0.37
C THR A 90 -3.42 13.57 -1.81
N PRO A 91 -4.56 13.86 -2.48
CA PRO A 91 -4.71 13.58 -3.90
C PRO A 91 -3.64 14.23 -4.80
N CYS A 92 -2.99 15.31 -4.34
CA CYS A 92 -1.95 16.02 -5.10
C CYS A 92 -0.62 15.25 -5.20
N THR A 93 -0.49 14.10 -4.54
CA THR A 93 0.73 13.28 -4.60
C THR A 93 0.92 12.55 -5.94
N LEU A 94 -0.15 12.46 -6.75
CA LEU A 94 -0.17 11.85 -8.08
C LEU A 94 -0.79 12.81 -9.09
N SER A 95 -0.10 13.04 -10.22
CA SER A 95 -0.74 13.62 -11.40
C SER A 95 -1.66 12.62 -12.10
N GLU A 96 -2.55 13.10 -12.98
CA GLU A 96 -3.37 12.23 -13.83
C GLU A 96 -2.51 11.26 -14.66
N LYS A 97 -1.39 11.74 -15.22
CA LYS A 97 -0.45 10.92 -15.99
C LYS A 97 0.18 9.81 -15.14
N ALA A 98 0.52 10.10 -13.89
CA ALA A 98 1.05 9.10 -12.96
C ALA A 98 -0.03 8.09 -12.57
N ALA A 99 -1.27 8.54 -12.38
CA ALA A 99 -2.42 7.67 -12.12
C ALA A 99 -2.71 6.73 -13.30
N ASP A 100 -2.63 7.21 -14.54
CA ASP A 100 -2.78 6.38 -15.74
C ASP A 100 -1.66 5.32 -15.86
N TRP A 101 -0.43 5.70 -15.55
CA TRP A 101 0.71 4.76 -15.53
C TRP A 101 0.52 3.68 -14.46
N LEU A 102 0.02 4.06 -13.27
CA LEU A 102 -0.28 3.11 -12.20
C LEU A 102 -1.47 2.21 -12.55
N LEU A 103 -2.50 2.74 -13.20
CA LEU A 103 -3.64 1.97 -13.69
C LEU A 103 -3.20 0.91 -14.70
N LYS A 104 -2.31 1.25 -15.65
CA LYS A 104 -1.70 0.29 -16.58
C LYS A 104 -1.05 -0.87 -15.81
N TYR A 105 -0.21 -0.56 -14.83
CA TYR A 105 0.45 -1.57 -14.00
C TYR A 105 -0.57 -2.49 -13.29
N TYR A 106 -1.59 -1.92 -12.66
CA TYR A 106 -2.60 -2.71 -11.96
C TYR A 106 -3.44 -3.59 -12.89
N LEU A 107 -3.83 -3.10 -14.06
CA LEU A 107 -4.57 -3.91 -15.03
C LEU A 107 -3.77 -5.13 -15.50
N ASP A 108 -2.48 -4.94 -15.79
CA ASP A 108 -1.58 -6.03 -16.18
C ASP A 108 -1.37 -7.03 -15.02
N VAL A 109 -1.26 -6.56 -13.77
CA VAL A 109 -1.18 -7.44 -12.60
C VAL A 109 -2.47 -8.24 -12.39
N ILE A 110 -3.64 -7.63 -12.60
CA ILE A 110 -4.93 -8.32 -12.52
C ILE A 110 -5.01 -9.42 -13.58
N GLU A 111 -4.58 -9.14 -14.82
CA GLU A 111 -4.54 -10.13 -15.89
C GLU A 111 -3.61 -11.31 -15.53
N ARG A 112 -2.41 -11.02 -15.03
CA ARG A 112 -1.45 -12.04 -14.58
C ARG A 112 -1.99 -12.90 -13.44
N ALA A 113 -2.60 -12.27 -12.43
CA ALA A 113 -3.21 -12.98 -11.31
C ALA A 113 -4.39 -13.85 -11.77
N GLY A 114 -5.21 -13.35 -12.71
CA GLY A 114 -6.31 -14.10 -13.31
C GLY A 114 -5.85 -15.28 -14.15
N ALA A 115 -4.80 -15.12 -14.96
CA ALA A 115 -4.25 -16.18 -15.81
C ALA A 115 -3.56 -17.29 -15.00
N ALA A 116 -2.83 -16.91 -13.96
CA ALA A 116 -2.01 -17.83 -13.20
C ALA A 116 -2.84 -18.68 -12.22
N SER A 117 -4.06 -18.23 -11.88
CA SER A 117 -4.85 -18.85 -10.84
C SER A 117 -6.08 -19.57 -11.40
N GLN A 118 -6.37 -20.78 -10.90
CA GLN A 118 -7.71 -21.35 -11.00
C GLN A 118 -8.72 -20.58 -10.09
N LEU A 119 -8.43 -19.33 -9.73
CA LEU A 119 -9.31 -18.50 -8.91
C LEU A 119 -10.46 -17.99 -9.79
N PRO A 120 -11.69 -17.86 -9.25
CA PRO A 120 -12.81 -17.35 -10.01
C PRO A 120 -12.50 -16.00 -10.66
N THR A 121 -12.71 -15.88 -11.97
CA THR A 121 -12.40 -14.72 -12.84
C THR A 121 -13.16 -13.44 -12.50
N SER A 122 -14.12 -13.47 -11.58
CA SER A 122 -14.65 -12.26 -10.97
C SER A 122 -13.57 -11.68 -10.05
N ALA A 123 -12.70 -10.83 -10.61
CA ALA A 123 -11.62 -10.18 -9.86
C ALA A 123 -12.20 -9.51 -8.60
N LYS A 124 -11.85 -10.04 -7.43
CA LYS A 124 -12.19 -9.48 -6.12
C LYS A 124 -11.20 -8.36 -5.80
N VAL A 125 -11.21 -7.31 -6.62
CA VAL A 125 -10.39 -6.12 -6.36
C VAL A 125 -10.95 -5.44 -5.12
N VAL A 126 -10.08 -5.21 -4.15
CA VAL A 126 -10.37 -4.41 -2.96
C VAL A 126 -9.45 -3.21 -2.99
N ILE A 127 -9.96 -2.03 -2.67
CA ILE A 127 -9.14 -0.82 -2.60
C ILE A 127 -8.60 -0.70 -1.17
N GLY A 128 -7.27 -0.71 -1.04
CA GLY A 128 -6.57 -0.37 0.19
C GLY A 128 -6.49 1.15 0.35
N ILE A 129 -6.90 1.66 1.52
CA ILE A 129 -6.83 3.09 1.86
C ILE A 129 -6.10 3.25 3.19
N HIS A 130 -5.24 4.26 3.27
CA HIS A 130 -4.48 4.57 4.48
C HIS A 130 -4.96 5.89 5.07
N HIS A 131 -5.24 5.91 6.39
CA HIS A 131 -5.71 7.10 7.10
C HIS A 131 -4.80 7.45 8.27
N TYR A 132 -4.15 8.62 8.17
CA TYR A 132 -3.26 9.13 9.20
C TYR A 132 -3.65 10.55 9.64
N TYR A 133 -3.34 10.87 10.90
CA TYR A 133 -3.77 12.11 11.57
C TYR A 133 -2.62 12.88 12.25
N PHE A 134 -1.38 12.36 12.13
CA PHE A 134 -0.19 12.89 12.79
C PHE A 134 0.52 14.01 12.00
N ALA A 135 0.11 14.30 10.77
CA ALA A 135 0.68 15.38 9.96
C ALA A 135 -0.35 16.00 9.01
N GLY A 136 -0.28 17.33 8.83
CA GLY A 136 -0.99 18.05 7.76
C GLY A 136 -2.49 18.28 7.96
N ARG A 137 -3.10 17.67 8.99
CA ARG A 137 -4.56 17.70 9.22
C ARG A 137 -4.97 18.47 10.48
N LYS A 138 -4.02 18.86 11.33
CA LYS A 138 -4.22 19.61 12.58
C LYS A 138 -5.29 18.97 13.49
N ARG A 139 -5.34 17.63 13.53
CA ARG A 139 -6.26 16.88 14.40
C ARG A 139 -5.60 16.63 15.75
N ASP A 140 -6.34 16.81 16.85
CA ASP A 140 -5.90 16.48 18.21
C ASP A 140 -6.80 15.38 18.83
N SER A 141 -6.43 14.95 20.03
CA SER A 141 -7.17 13.92 20.77
C SER A 141 -8.64 14.25 21.04
N SER A 142 -9.06 15.52 20.96
CA SER A 142 -10.44 15.92 21.15
C SER A 142 -11.32 15.73 19.91
N ASN A 143 -10.72 15.64 18.72
CA ASN A 143 -11.45 15.59 17.45
C ASN A 143 -11.01 14.48 16.46
N ILE A 144 -10.04 13.65 16.84
CA ILE A 144 -9.55 12.56 15.99
C ILE A 144 -10.63 11.49 15.71
N ILE A 145 -11.42 11.10 16.71
CA ILE A 145 -12.47 10.06 16.52
C ILE A 145 -13.54 10.52 15.52
N PRO A 146 -14.14 11.73 15.63
CA PRO A 146 -15.02 12.23 14.58
C PRO A 146 -14.39 12.24 13.18
N ALA A 147 -13.12 12.61 13.06
CA ALA A 147 -12.42 12.63 11.76
C ALA A 147 -12.26 11.21 11.18
N MET A 148 -11.94 10.21 12.01
CA MET A 148 -11.87 8.81 11.58
C MET A 148 -13.20 8.29 11.05
N VAL A 149 -14.31 8.66 11.70
CA VAL A 149 -15.65 8.28 11.23
C VAL A 149 -15.99 8.96 9.90
N GLU A 150 -15.60 10.21 9.72
CA GLU A 150 -15.78 10.94 8.46
C GLU A 150 -14.97 10.30 7.33
N ASP A 151 -13.69 10.03 7.56
CA ASP A 151 -12.81 9.41 6.56
C ASP A 151 -13.28 8.01 6.16
N ALA A 152 -13.75 7.21 7.12
CA ALA A 152 -14.32 5.90 6.84
C ALA A 152 -15.57 5.98 5.94
N LYS A 153 -16.42 7.00 6.13
CA LYS A 153 -17.60 7.23 5.27
C LYS A 153 -17.19 7.70 3.88
N GLU A 154 -16.28 8.65 3.78
CA GLU A 154 -15.82 9.19 2.49
C GLU A 154 -15.09 8.12 1.68
N SER A 155 -14.34 7.24 2.33
CA SER A 155 -13.66 6.09 1.70
C SER A 155 -14.59 5.19 0.90
N GLN A 156 -15.84 5.01 1.35
CA GLN A 156 -16.82 4.16 0.68
C GLN A 156 -17.90 4.94 -0.09
N LYS A 157 -17.69 6.23 -0.32
CA LYS A 157 -18.70 7.11 -0.94
C LYS A 157 -19.17 6.66 -2.32
N SER A 158 -18.30 6.01 -3.09
CA SER A 158 -18.66 5.51 -4.42
C SER A 158 -19.55 4.27 -4.37
N GLY A 159 -19.43 3.44 -3.33
CA GLY A 159 -20.12 2.15 -3.21
C GLY A 159 -19.78 1.13 -4.29
N LYS A 160 -18.77 1.39 -5.15
CA LYS A 160 -18.48 0.58 -6.35
C LYS A 160 -17.57 -0.62 -6.07
N SER A 161 -16.64 -0.48 -5.13
CA SER A 161 -15.67 -1.51 -4.80
C SER A 161 -15.66 -1.76 -3.28
N PRO A 162 -15.33 -2.97 -2.83
CA PRO A 162 -14.96 -3.18 -1.43
C PRO A 162 -13.73 -2.35 -1.07
N ILE A 163 -13.70 -1.87 0.18
CA ILE A 163 -12.61 -1.07 0.74
C ILE A 163 -12.03 -1.81 1.95
N ILE A 164 -10.71 -1.76 2.11
CA ILE A 164 -10.00 -2.10 3.34
C ILE A 164 -9.21 -0.87 3.79
N ILE A 165 -9.26 -0.55 5.08
CA ILE A 165 -8.33 0.41 5.68
C ILE A 165 -7.08 -0.37 6.11
N GLY A 166 -6.07 -0.42 5.23
CA GLY A 166 -4.87 -1.26 5.39
C GLY A 166 -3.90 -0.71 6.42
N GLU A 167 -3.76 0.63 6.47
CA GLU A 167 -2.93 1.30 7.45
C GLU A 167 -3.65 2.48 8.12
N TRP A 168 -3.49 2.59 9.44
CA TRP A 168 -3.98 3.72 10.22
C TRP A 168 -3.28 3.80 11.58
N SER A 169 -3.31 4.99 12.19
CA SER A 169 -2.84 5.21 13.56
C SER A 169 -3.68 6.28 14.25
N ILE A 170 -3.77 6.21 15.58
CA ILE A 170 -4.44 7.23 16.42
C ILE A 170 -3.51 8.38 16.81
N GLU A 171 -2.27 8.37 16.33
CA GLU A 171 -1.34 9.47 16.58
C GLU A 171 -1.87 10.78 15.97
N SER A 172 -1.88 11.84 16.78
CA SER A 172 -2.41 13.15 16.41
C SER A 172 -1.29 14.18 16.28
N GLU A 173 -1.47 15.21 15.44
CA GLU A 173 -0.41 16.21 15.19
C GLU A 173 -0.24 17.17 16.41
N PRO A 174 -1.20 18.04 16.75
CA PRO A 174 -1.15 18.78 18.01
C PRO A 174 -1.52 17.93 19.23
N LYS A 175 -0.93 18.29 20.38
CA LYS A 175 -1.25 17.74 21.72
C LYS A 175 -1.22 16.21 21.80
N ASN A 176 -0.26 15.59 21.12
CA ASN A 176 0.08 14.17 21.26
C ASN A 176 0.74 13.89 22.62
N ASN A 177 0.03 14.21 23.69
CA ASN A 177 0.46 13.95 25.04
C ASN A 177 -0.19 12.63 25.45
N LEU A 178 0.63 11.60 25.63
CA LEU A 178 0.33 10.58 26.62
C LEU A 178 0.24 11.34 27.94
N ASN A 179 -0.96 11.77 28.36
CA ASN A 179 -1.16 12.04 29.77
C ASN A 179 -0.78 10.74 30.45
N LYS A 180 0.42 10.68 31.06
CA LYS A 180 0.70 9.72 32.11
C LYS A 180 -0.45 9.92 33.07
N GLY A 181 -1.44 9.03 33.02
CA GLY A 181 -2.56 9.07 33.93
C GLY A 181 -1.94 9.23 35.32
N GLY A 182 -2.32 10.29 36.02
CA GLY A 182 -1.95 10.51 37.41
C GLY A 182 -2.60 9.47 38.31
N GLN A 183 -2.37 8.20 38.02
CA GLN A 183 -2.56 7.07 38.90
C GLN A 183 -1.26 6.28 38.83
N ALA A 184 -0.45 6.51 39.87
CA ALA A 184 0.59 5.57 40.25
C ALA A 184 -0.02 4.16 40.33
N LEU A 185 0.67 3.19 39.74
CA LEU A 185 0.53 1.79 40.15
C LEU A 185 1.09 1.64 41.57
#